data_AF-A0A853G4B8-F1
#
_entry.id   AF-A0A853G4B8-F1
#
_cell.length_a   1.000
_cell.length_b   1.000
_cell.length_c   1.000
_cell.angle_alpha   90.00
_cell.angle_beta   90.00
_cell.angle_gamma   90.00
#
_symmetry.space_group_name_H-M   'P 1'
#
loop_
_entity.id
_entity.type
_entity.pdbx_description
1 polymer ?
#
loop_
_entity_poly.entity_id
_entity_poly.type
_entity_poly.pdbx_seq_one_letter_code
_entity_poly.pdbx_strand_id
1 'polypeptide(L)'
;MTEFTIPVPHRSKVAAAWLACLFGVFGAHWWYMGRRWAWAVTAFSVAMIVLAQLYPVWWDSPPFLLLLIPATAGYIDTLIYALTPDEKFDARYNRGSRQETKTGWDAVIVAIFTTLFGSTVLMAGIAVTVMHVYTAMGWLDGLAY
;
A
#
# COMPACT_ATOMS: atom_id res chain seq x y z
N MET A 1 2.64 31.93 34.47
CA MET A 1 2.36 30.51 34.19
C MET A 1 2.79 30.25 32.76
N THR A 2 3.96 29.63 32.56
CA THR A 2 4.41 29.18 31.25
C THR A 2 3.60 27.94 30.88
N GLU A 3 2.66 28.08 29.94
CA GLU A 3 1.96 26.93 29.37
C GLU A 3 3.01 26.02 28.70
N PHE A 4 3.22 24.83 29.27
CA PHE A 4 3.92 23.75 28.58
C PHE A 4 2.98 23.21 27.50
N THR A 5 2.99 23.83 26.32
CA THR A 5 2.35 23.24 25.14
C THR A 5 3.18 22.02 24.73
N ILE A 6 2.67 20.81 24.99
CA ILE A 6 3.26 19.58 24.47
C ILE A 6 3.27 19.73 22.93
N PRO A 7 4.44 19.68 22.26
CA PRO A 7 4.47 19.77 20.81
C PRO A 7 3.67 18.60 20.23
N VAL A 8 2.59 18.91 19.53
CA VAL A 8 1.82 17.88 18.81
C VAL A 8 2.70 17.40 17.64
N PRO A 9 3.03 16.10 17.56
CA PRO A 9 3.89 15.59 16.50
C PRO A 9 3.25 15.82 15.14
N HIS A 10 3.97 16.51 14.24
CA HIS A 10 3.53 16.80 12.88
C HIS A 10 3.90 15.64 11.96
N ARG A 11 2.92 15.15 11.18
CA ARG A 11 3.10 14.04 10.25
C ARG A 11 3.17 14.55 8.82
N SER A 12 4.14 14.04 8.07
CA SER A 12 4.35 14.35 6.67
C SER A 12 3.44 13.51 5.77
N LYS A 13 2.66 14.20 4.94
CA LYS A 13 1.82 13.62 3.89
C LYS A 13 2.65 12.88 2.83
N VAL A 14 3.77 13.45 2.41
CA VAL A 14 4.66 12.86 1.41
C VAL A 14 5.29 11.57 1.91
N ALA A 15 5.72 11.54 3.18
CA ALA A 15 6.25 10.32 3.79
C ALA A 15 5.19 9.21 3.84
N ALA A 16 3.95 9.55 4.19
CA ALA A 16 2.84 8.60 4.19
C ALA A 16 2.56 8.03 2.80
N ALA A 17 2.60 8.88 1.76
CA ALA A 17 2.39 8.47 0.38
C ALA A 17 3.50 7.55 -0.12
N TRP A 18 4.78 7.88 0.12
CA TRP A 18 5.90 6.99 -0.24
C TRP A 18 5.87 5.66 0.51
N LEU A 19 5.54 5.67 1.80
CA LEU A 19 5.39 4.44 2.60
C LEU A 19 4.26 3.55 2.06
N ALA A 20 3.13 4.14 1.66
CA ALA A 20 2.03 3.41 1.06
C ALA A 20 2.43 2.85 -0.32
N CYS A 21 3.24 3.58 -1.09
CA CYS A 21 3.66 3.20 -2.43
C CYS A 21 4.60 1.99 -2.41
N LEU A 22 5.66 2.09 -1.61
CA LEU A 22 6.75 1.12 -1.59
C LEU A 22 6.46 -0.05 -0.65
N PHE A 23 5.78 0.21 0.46
CA PHE A 23 5.57 -0.75 1.54
C PHE A 23 4.08 -0.97 1.86
N GLY A 24 3.21 -0.68 0.88
CA GLY A 24 1.77 -0.87 0.96
C GLY A 24 1.37 -2.31 1.27
N VAL A 25 2.07 -3.29 0.68
CA VAL A 25 1.92 -4.73 1.00
C VAL A 25 2.01 -4.99 2.50
N PHE A 26 2.92 -4.31 3.21
CA PHE A 26 3.09 -4.53 4.65
C PHE A 26 2.24 -3.59 5.51
N GLY A 27 1.54 -2.62 4.92
CA GLY A 27 0.77 -1.61 5.64
C GLY A 27 1.64 -0.61 6.41
N ALA A 28 2.86 -0.32 5.94
CA ALA A 28 3.80 0.57 6.66
C ALA A 28 3.23 1.99 6.87
N HIS A 29 2.43 2.49 5.93
CA HIS A 29 1.72 3.76 6.08
C HIS A 29 0.68 3.75 7.20
N TRP A 30 0.03 2.60 7.49
CA TRP A 30 -0.90 2.50 8.62
C TRP A 30 -0.17 2.52 9.96
N TRP A 31 1.05 1.95 10.02
CA TRP A 31 1.93 2.08 11.18
C TRP A 31 2.36 3.53 11.39
N TYR A 32 2.79 4.20 10.33
CA TYR A 32 3.14 5.62 10.36
C TYR A 32 1.96 6.49 10.82
N MET A 33 0.74 6.14 10.40
CA MET A 33 -0.49 6.81 10.82
C MET A 33 -0.98 6.39 12.20
N GLY A 34 -0.31 5.47 12.90
CA GLY A 34 -0.73 5.00 14.22
C GLY A 34 -2.12 4.37 14.24
N ARG A 35 -2.52 3.69 13.16
CA ARG A 35 -3.85 3.07 13.05
C ARG A 35 -3.91 1.80 13.90
N ARG A 36 -4.97 1.64 14.70
CA ARG A 36 -5.13 0.51 15.65
C ARG A 36 -4.99 -0.90 15.06
N TRP A 37 -5.30 -1.06 13.76
CA TRP A 37 -5.24 -2.34 13.04
C TRP A 37 -4.12 -2.39 11.99
N ALA A 38 -3.10 -1.52 12.08
CA ALA A 38 -1.95 -1.58 11.17
C ALA A 38 -1.29 -2.97 11.17
N TRP A 39 -1.20 -3.58 12.35
CA TRP A 39 -0.63 -4.91 12.55
C TRP A 39 -1.37 -6.01 11.79
N ALA A 40 -2.68 -5.87 11.54
CA ALA A 40 -3.45 -6.92 10.88
C ALA A 40 -3.03 -7.10 9.42
N VAL A 41 -2.75 -5.99 8.71
CA VAL A 41 -2.26 -6.02 7.33
C VAL A 41 -0.85 -6.62 7.29
N THR A 42 0.03 -6.20 8.20
CA THR A 42 1.38 -6.76 8.29
C THR A 42 1.35 -8.25 8.60
N ALA A 43 0.54 -8.68 9.57
CA ALA A 43 0.40 -10.08 9.95
C ALA A 43 -0.17 -10.92 8.80
N PHE A 44 -1.18 -10.41 8.08
CA PHE A 44 -1.73 -11.05 6.90
C PHE A 44 -0.65 -11.24 5.83
N SER A 45 0.08 -10.18 5.47
CA SER A 45 1.09 -10.25 4.41
C SER A 45 2.27 -11.16 4.79
N VAL A 46 2.73 -11.12 6.04
CA VAL A 46 3.76 -12.04 6.53
C VAL A 46 3.26 -13.48 6.49
N ALA A 47 2.02 -13.76 6.94
CA ALA A 47 1.45 -15.09 6.90
C ALA A 47 1.36 -15.62 5.46
N MET A 48 0.91 -14.80 4.51
CA MET A 48 0.83 -15.19 3.09
C MET A 48 2.22 -15.45 2.49
N ILE A 49 3.23 -14.65 2.82
CA ILE A 49 4.62 -14.90 2.39
C ILE A 49 5.13 -16.23 2.94
N VAL A 50 4.90 -16.51 4.23
CA VAL A 50 5.32 -17.77 4.87
C VAL A 50 4.59 -18.96 4.25
N LEU A 51 3.27 -18.87 4.02
CA LEU A 51 2.51 -19.94 3.36
C LEU A 51 2.99 -20.17 1.92
N ALA A 52 3.34 -19.12 1.18
CA ALA A 52 3.86 -19.24 -0.18
C ALA A 52 5.17 -20.05 -0.25
N GLN A 53 6.00 -20.02 0.80
CA GLN A 53 7.24 -20.82 0.85
C GLN A 53 6.99 -22.32 0.95
N LEU A 54 5.75 -22.75 1.26
CA LEU A 54 5.39 -24.17 1.32
C LEU A 54 5.09 -24.76 -0.07
N TYR A 55 4.96 -23.91 -1.09
CA TYR A 55 4.69 -24.34 -2.47
C TYR A 55 5.99 -24.53 -3.25
N PRO A 56 6.05 -25.49 -4.21
CA PRO A 56 7.22 -25.67 -5.07
C PRO A 56 7.59 -24.40 -5.86
N VAL A 57 6.57 -23.65 -6.28
CA VAL A 57 6.72 -22.36 -6.95
C VAL A 57 6.02 -21.31 -6.09
N TRP A 58 6.82 -20.56 -5.33
CA TRP A 58 6.29 -19.60 -4.34
C TRP A 58 5.46 -18.48 -4.99
N TRP A 59 5.84 -18.00 -6.17
CA TRP A 59 5.18 -16.88 -6.86
C TRP A 59 3.91 -17.31 -7.62
N ASP A 60 3.78 -18.60 -7.93
CA ASP A 60 2.59 -19.19 -8.57
C ASP A 60 1.78 -19.99 -7.55
N SER A 61 1.51 -19.35 -6.41
CA SER A 61 0.79 -19.96 -5.31
C SER A 61 -0.38 -19.07 -4.87
N PRO A 62 -1.53 -19.64 -4.47
CA PRO A 62 -2.66 -18.85 -3.98
C PRO A 62 -2.29 -17.86 -2.86
N PRO A 63 -1.44 -18.21 -1.86
CA PRO A 63 -1.02 -17.25 -0.83
C PRO A 63 -0.27 -16.05 -1.39
N PHE A 64 0.64 -16.25 -2.35
CA PHE A 64 1.37 -15.14 -2.96
C PHE A 64 0.45 -14.25 -3.80
N LEU A 65 -0.44 -14.84 -4.58
CA LEU A 65 -1.40 -14.09 -5.39
C LEU A 65 -2.35 -13.24 -4.54
N LEU A 66 -2.71 -13.69 -3.33
CA LEU A 66 -3.49 -12.92 -2.38
C LEU A 66 -2.76 -11.66 -1.85
N LEU A 67 -1.43 -11.57 -1.94
CA LEU A 67 -0.67 -10.35 -1.61
C LEU A 67 -0.98 -9.19 -2.56
N LEU A 68 -1.60 -9.46 -3.72
CA LEU A 68 -2.10 -8.42 -4.62
C LEU A 68 -3.11 -7.50 -3.93
N ILE A 69 -3.89 -8.02 -2.98
CA ILE A 69 -4.91 -7.26 -2.25
C ILE A 69 -4.26 -6.13 -1.42
N PRO A 70 -3.37 -6.42 -0.45
CA PRO A 70 -2.71 -5.35 0.31
C PRO A 70 -1.79 -4.47 -0.55
N ALA A 71 -1.17 -5.01 -1.61
CA ALA A 71 -0.41 -4.21 -2.57
C ALA A 71 -1.29 -3.11 -3.21
N THR A 72 -2.43 -3.52 -3.75
CA THR A 72 -3.38 -2.63 -4.43
C THR A 72 -3.97 -1.61 -3.47
N ALA A 73 -4.33 -2.05 -2.25
CA ALA A 73 -4.79 -1.15 -1.19
C ALA A 73 -3.73 -0.08 -0.87
N GLY A 74 -2.44 -0.44 -0.84
CA GLY A 74 -1.33 0.49 -0.68
C GLY A 74 -1.23 1.52 -1.81
N TYR A 75 -1.37 1.12 -3.07
CA TYR A 75 -1.38 2.05 -4.19
C TYR A 75 -2.57 3.02 -4.13
N ILE A 76 -3.75 2.55 -3.75
CA ILE A 76 -4.92 3.40 -3.55
C ILE A 76 -4.67 4.39 -2.42
N ASP A 77 -4.20 3.93 -1.25
CA ASP A 77 -3.88 4.81 -0.11
C ASP A 77 -2.80 5.84 -0.46
N THR A 78 -1.83 5.46 -1.29
CA THR A 78 -0.81 6.38 -1.82
C THR A 78 -1.44 7.52 -2.61
N LEU A 79 -2.35 7.21 -3.54
CA LEU A 79 -3.04 8.21 -4.35
C LEU A 79 -3.95 9.08 -3.48
N ILE A 80 -4.64 8.49 -2.51
CA ILE A 80 -5.43 9.24 -1.53
C ILE A 80 -4.52 10.23 -0.79
N TYR A 81 -3.38 9.78 -0.25
CA TYR A 81 -2.49 10.69 0.46
C TYR A 81 -1.86 11.72 -0.45
N ALA A 82 -1.41 11.38 -1.65
CA ALA A 82 -0.79 12.33 -2.58
C ALA A 82 -1.79 13.42 -3.02
N LEU A 83 -3.02 13.03 -3.34
CA LEU A 83 -4.03 13.92 -3.93
C LEU A 83 -4.93 14.63 -2.90
N THR A 84 -4.88 14.25 -1.62
CA THR A 84 -5.64 14.93 -0.57
C THR A 84 -5.12 16.37 -0.40
N PRO A 85 -5.97 17.42 -0.44
CA PRO A 85 -5.54 18.79 -0.17
C PRO A 85 -4.87 18.93 1.20
N ASP A 86 -3.83 19.75 1.30
CA ASP A 86 -3.00 19.86 2.50
C ASP A 86 -3.82 20.28 3.73
N GLU A 87 -4.70 21.27 3.57
CA GLU A 87 -5.61 21.71 4.62
C GLU A 87 -6.49 20.58 5.16
N LYS A 88 -7.01 19.71 4.27
CA LYS A 88 -7.83 18.56 4.67
C LYS A 88 -7.01 17.49 5.38
N PHE A 89 -5.76 17.30 4.96
CA PHE A 89 -4.84 16.37 5.60
C PHE A 89 -4.47 16.86 7.01
N ASP A 90 -4.11 18.13 7.15
CA ASP A 90 -3.77 18.75 8.43
C ASP A 90 -4.95 18.76 9.40
N ALA A 91 -6.14 19.10 8.91
CA ALA A 91 -7.36 19.03 9.69
C ALA A 91 -7.69 17.62 10.19
N ARG A 92 -7.12 16.57 9.61
CA ARG A 92 -7.36 15.17 10.01
C ARG A 92 -6.25 14.61 10.89
N TYR A 93 -4.98 14.83 10.53
CA TYR A 93 -3.83 14.17 11.15
C TYR A 93 -2.96 15.09 12.00
N ASN A 94 -2.99 16.41 11.75
CA ASN A 94 -2.13 17.40 12.38
C ASN A 94 -2.93 18.45 13.18
N ARG A 95 -4.11 18.08 13.71
CA ARG A 95 -4.93 18.98 14.54
C ARG A 95 -4.12 19.48 15.73
N GLY A 96 -3.91 20.80 15.82
CA GLY A 96 -3.13 21.44 16.89
C GLY A 96 -1.64 21.59 16.60
N SER A 97 -1.16 21.14 15.42
CA SER A 97 0.17 21.51 14.91
C SER A 97 0.19 22.99 14.55
N ARG A 98 1.26 23.70 14.95
CA ARG A 98 1.52 25.09 14.48
C ARG A 98 2.20 25.14 13.10
N GLN A 99 2.57 23.98 12.55
CA GLN A 99 3.15 23.86 11.21
C GLN A 99 2.05 23.55 10.20
N GLU A 100 2.03 24.31 9.10
CA GLU A 100 1.23 24.03 7.91
C GLU A 100 1.95 23.03 7.01
N THR A 101 1.24 22.02 6.55
CA THR A 101 1.72 21.15 5.48
C THR A 101 1.74 21.94 4.17
N LYS A 102 2.93 22.07 3.57
CA LYS A 102 3.09 22.58 2.20
C LYS A 102 3.63 21.47 1.34
N THR A 103 2.72 20.73 0.71
CA THR A 103 3.08 19.64 -0.18
C THR A 103 3.39 20.22 -1.55
N GLY A 104 4.67 20.20 -1.90
CA GLY A 104 5.15 20.63 -3.20
C GLY A 104 4.95 19.58 -4.29
N TRP A 105 5.83 19.62 -5.28
CA TRP A 105 5.81 18.74 -6.46
C TRP A 105 6.03 17.25 -6.11
N ASP A 106 6.56 16.94 -4.93
CA ASP A 106 6.83 15.58 -4.48
C ASP A 106 5.58 14.68 -4.46
N ALA A 107 4.42 15.20 -4.05
CA ALA A 107 3.18 14.43 -4.09
C ALA A 107 2.74 14.12 -5.53
N VAL A 108 3.01 15.02 -6.48
CA VAL A 108 2.72 14.80 -7.89
C VAL A 108 3.62 13.69 -8.45
N ILE A 109 4.91 13.71 -8.12
CA ILE A 109 5.84 12.64 -8.51
C ILE A 109 5.36 11.29 -7.97
N VAL A 110 5.00 11.22 -6.69
CA VAL A 110 4.49 9.99 -6.08
C VAL A 110 3.24 9.49 -6.78
N ALA A 111 2.30 10.40 -7.11
CA ALA A 111 1.07 10.03 -7.81
C ALA A 111 1.37 9.47 -9.21
N ILE A 112 2.25 10.12 -9.98
CA ILE A 112 2.66 9.65 -11.32
C ILE A 112 3.35 8.29 -11.21
N PHE A 113 4.32 8.16 -10.31
CA PHE A 113 5.06 6.93 -10.08
C PHE A 113 4.11 5.78 -9.69
N THR A 114 3.23 6.01 -8.73
CA THR A 114 2.25 5.02 -8.27
C THR A 114 1.29 4.62 -9.38
N THR A 115 0.83 5.57 -10.20
CA THR A 115 -0.07 5.26 -11.30
C THR A 115 0.62 4.42 -12.37
N LEU A 116 1.86 4.74 -12.74
CA LEU A 116 2.62 4.02 -13.75
C LEU A 116 2.99 2.59 -13.29
N PHE A 117 3.62 2.47 -12.12
CA PHE A 117 4.11 1.19 -11.62
C PHE A 117 3.00 0.37 -10.98
N GLY A 118 2.13 1.00 -10.20
CA GLY A 118 1.02 0.31 -9.53
C GLY A 118 0.02 -0.30 -10.51
N SER A 119 -0.30 0.39 -11.62
CA SER A 119 -1.16 -0.18 -12.66
C SER A 119 -0.50 -1.37 -13.37
N THR A 120 0.80 -1.27 -13.64
CA THR A 120 1.58 -2.35 -14.27
C THR A 120 1.62 -3.60 -13.37
N VAL A 121 1.94 -3.42 -12.09
CA VAL A 121 1.97 -4.51 -11.09
C VAL A 121 0.57 -5.11 -10.91
N LEU A 122 -0.46 -4.27 -10.84
CA LEU A 122 -1.85 -4.70 -10.72
C LEU A 122 -2.26 -5.58 -11.91
N MET A 123 -2.01 -5.10 -13.12
CA MET A 123 -2.37 -5.82 -14.35
C MET A 123 -1.61 -7.14 -14.46
N ALA A 124 -0.30 -7.13 -14.18
CA ALA A 124 0.52 -8.34 -14.16
C ALA A 124 0.00 -9.34 -13.11
N GLY A 125 -0.28 -8.89 -11.89
CA GLY A 125 -0.80 -9.74 -10.82
C GLY A 125 -2.16 -10.36 -11.15
N ILE A 126 -3.07 -9.59 -11.76
CA ILE A 126 -4.35 -10.11 -12.25
C ILE A 126 -4.10 -11.17 -13.33
N ALA A 127 -3.24 -10.89 -14.31
CA ALA A 127 -2.94 -11.82 -15.39
C ALA A 127 -2.37 -13.15 -14.85
N VAL A 128 -1.40 -13.11 -13.93
CA VAL A 128 -0.85 -14.33 -13.29
C VAL A 128 -1.94 -15.06 -12.52
N THR A 129 -2.80 -14.36 -11.79
CA THR A 129 -3.89 -14.98 -11.03
C THR A 129 -4.87 -15.72 -11.95
N VAL A 130 -5.26 -15.10 -13.07
CA VAL A 130 -6.15 -15.73 -14.05
C VAL A 130 -5.49 -16.95 -14.68
N MET A 131 -4.22 -16.84 -15.09
CA MET A 131 -3.45 -17.96 -15.63
C MET A 131 -3.40 -19.13 -14.64
N HIS A 132 -3.07 -18.86 -13.38
CA HIS A 132 -3.04 -19.88 -12.32
C HIS A 132 -4.37 -20.62 -12.19
N VAL A 133 -5.48 -19.87 -12.10
CA VAL A 133 -6.82 -20.46 -11.96
C VAL A 133 -7.20 -21.28 -13.18
N TYR A 134 -6.91 -20.79 -14.38
CA TYR A 134 -7.27 -21.47 -15.63
C TYR A 134 -6.48 -22.77 -15.82
N THR A 135 -5.19 -22.75 -15.49
CA THR A 135 -4.36 -23.96 -15.45
C THR A 135 -4.88 -24.95 -14.41
N ALA A 136 -5.19 -24.50 -13.19
CA ALA A 136 -5.71 -25.38 -12.14
C ALA A 136 -7.07 -26.03 -12.50
N MET A 137 -7.88 -25.36 -13.32
CA MET A 137 -9.17 -25.86 -13.82
C MET A 137 -9.05 -26.76 -15.06
N GLY A 138 -7.83 -26.94 -15.61
CA GLY A 138 -7.60 -27.71 -16.86
C GLY A 138 -8.15 -27.02 -18.12
N TRP A 139 -8.53 -25.75 -18.05
CA TRP A 139 -9.09 -25.01 -19.19
C TRP A 139 -8.06 -24.73 -20.29
N LEU A 140 -6.77 -24.84 -19.97
CA LEU A 140 -5.67 -24.61 -20.90
C LEU A 140 -5.06 -25.91 -21.45
N ASP A 141 -5.53 -27.08 -21.02
CA ASP A 141 -4.94 -28.38 -21.39
C ASP A 141 -5.02 -28.67 -22.90
N GLY A 142 -6.01 -28.09 -23.59
CA GLY A 142 -6.16 -28.20 -25.05
C GLY A 142 -5.42 -27.13 -25.87
N LEU A 143 -4.69 -26.21 -25.22
CA LEU A 143 -3.96 -25.11 -25.85
C LEU A 143 -2.43 -25.29 -25.79
N ALA A 144 -1.95 -26.28 -25.02
CA ALA A 144 -0.54 -26.68 -25.02
C ALA A 144 -0.29 -27.63 -26.21
N TYR A 145 0.31 -27.11 -27.27
CA TYR A 145 0.83 -27.90 -28.40
C TYR A 145 2.28 -28.30 -28.15
#